data_AF-A0A958LTI2-F1
#
_entry.id   AF-A0A958LTI2-F1
#
_cell.length_a   1.000
_cell.length_b   1.000
_cell.length_c   1.000
_cell.angle_alpha   90.00
_cell.angle_beta   90.00
_cell.angle_gamma   90.00
#
_symmetry.space_group_name_H-M   'P 1'
#
loop_
_entity.id
_entity.type
_entity.pdbx_description
1 polymer ?
#
loop_
_entity_poly.entity_id
_entity_poly.type
_entity_poly.pdbx_seq_one_letter_code
_entity_poly.pdbx_strand_id
1 'polypeptide(L)'
;MLKDLWGIEGTYCVRSANNFPSDCGLASSASSFAALTLATAELARDKKPELANQLGATQLSQLSRKGSGSSCRSLFSGWALWRGEGAESVEFPMQNLIHQAVIVESGKKEVSSSEAHRRVTTSPHFAGRVERAEARLKDLTAALNKRDWKSGFEICWDEFQDMHQLFETSEPAFAYMTDTSRKVLKHVHEYWQKNQDGPWVTMDAGANVHLLYRENQRQMAEELKSELQGMAQVMDHG
;
A
#
# COMPACT_ATOMS: atom_id res chain seq x y z
N MET A 1 6.67 2.51 -25.49
CA MET A 1 6.05 1.29 -24.94
C MET A 1 4.53 1.24 -25.12
N LEU A 2 3.72 2.03 -24.40
CA LEU A 2 2.25 1.94 -24.52
C LEU A 2 1.74 2.36 -25.91
N LYS A 3 2.28 3.45 -26.46
CA LYS A 3 1.99 3.89 -27.82
C LYS A 3 2.33 2.82 -28.86
N ASP A 4 3.53 2.23 -28.75
CA ASP A 4 3.99 1.18 -29.66
C ASP A 4 3.13 -0.09 -29.56
N LEU A 5 2.71 -0.46 -28.34
CA LEU A 5 1.85 -1.62 -28.09
C LEU A 5 0.53 -1.54 -28.88
N TRP A 6 -0.04 -0.33 -29.00
CA TRP A 6 -1.32 -0.10 -29.67
C TRP A 6 -1.19 0.60 -31.02
N GLY A 7 0.03 0.82 -31.53
CA GLY A 7 0.26 1.56 -32.77
C GLY A 7 -0.33 2.98 -32.75
N ILE A 8 -0.28 3.65 -31.60
CA ILE A 8 -0.76 5.03 -31.42
C ILE A 8 0.39 6.00 -31.70
N GLU A 9 0.19 6.93 -32.63
CA GLU A 9 1.16 7.96 -32.97
C GLU A 9 0.83 9.32 -32.33
N GLY A 10 1.83 10.20 -32.24
CA GLY A 10 1.67 11.58 -31.75
C GLY A 10 2.10 11.83 -30.29
N THR A 11 1.88 13.07 -29.86
CA THR A 11 2.18 13.59 -28.51
C THR A 11 0.89 13.91 -27.77
N TYR A 12 0.85 13.62 -26.49
CA TYR A 12 -0.34 13.80 -25.65
C TYR A 12 0.00 14.65 -24.43
N CYS A 13 -0.92 15.55 -24.07
CA CYS A 13 -0.87 16.25 -22.80
C CYS A 13 -1.52 15.37 -21.73
N VAL A 14 -0.74 14.93 -20.74
CA VAL A 14 -1.26 14.18 -19.59
C VAL A 14 -1.51 15.17 -18.45
N ARG A 15 -2.75 15.21 -17.96
CA ARG A 15 -3.14 15.98 -16.78
C ARG A 15 -3.63 15.01 -15.72
N SER A 16 -2.94 14.97 -14.59
CA SER A 16 -3.27 14.10 -13.46
C SER A 16 -3.68 14.91 -12.24
N ALA A 17 -4.58 14.37 -11.44
CA ALA A 17 -4.98 14.91 -10.15
C ALA A 17 -5.22 13.76 -9.16
N ASN A 18 -5.12 14.06 -7.87
CA ASN A 18 -5.49 13.16 -6.79
C ASN A 18 -6.61 13.84 -5.98
N ASN A 19 -7.45 13.04 -5.30
CA ASN A 19 -8.50 13.53 -4.42
C ASN A 19 -8.08 13.56 -2.93
N PHE A 20 -6.81 13.34 -2.65
CA PHE A 20 -6.20 13.48 -1.32
C PHE A 20 -5.17 14.64 -1.34
N PRO A 21 -4.89 15.28 -0.18
CA PRO A 21 -3.97 16.40 -0.09
C PRO A 21 -2.58 16.07 -0.67
N SER A 22 -1.95 17.03 -1.36
CA SER A 22 -0.64 16.82 -2.00
C SER A 22 0.50 16.58 -1.01
N ASP A 23 0.33 17.00 0.24
CA ASP A 23 1.41 17.07 1.24
C ASP A 23 1.27 16.05 2.37
N CYS A 24 0.26 15.18 2.34
CA CYS A 24 0.04 14.20 3.41
C CYS A 24 0.89 12.93 3.27
N GLY A 25 1.85 12.88 2.34
CA GLY A 25 2.83 11.78 2.23
C GLY A 25 2.26 10.43 1.79
N LEU A 26 0.99 10.37 1.37
CA LEU A 26 0.32 9.18 0.85
C LEU A 26 0.89 8.78 -0.53
N ALA A 27 1.01 7.48 -0.77
CA ALA A 27 1.61 6.92 -1.98
C ALA A 27 0.76 7.16 -3.24
N SER A 28 0.93 8.31 -3.89
CA SER A 28 0.19 8.68 -5.10
C SER A 28 0.64 7.98 -6.38
N SER A 29 1.83 7.37 -6.39
CA SER A 29 2.38 6.74 -7.59
C SER A 29 1.56 5.52 -8.04
N ALA A 30 1.07 4.71 -7.10
CA ALA A 30 0.29 3.51 -7.42
C ALA A 30 -0.99 3.86 -8.20
N SER A 31 -1.81 4.76 -7.65
CA SER A 31 -3.05 5.21 -8.29
C SER A 31 -2.77 5.99 -9.59
N SER A 32 -1.73 6.83 -9.62
CA SER A 32 -1.40 7.64 -10.81
C SER A 32 -1.01 6.77 -12.01
N PHE A 33 -0.14 5.77 -11.83
CA PHE A 33 0.28 4.88 -12.93
C PHE A 33 -0.83 3.92 -13.36
N ALA A 34 -1.68 3.50 -12.43
CA ALA A 34 -2.90 2.75 -12.76
C ALA A 34 -3.86 3.58 -13.62
N ALA A 35 -4.16 4.80 -13.19
CA ALA A 35 -5.03 5.74 -13.91
C ALA A 35 -4.47 6.06 -15.31
N LEU A 36 -3.16 6.31 -15.43
CA LEU A 36 -2.51 6.54 -16.72
C LEU A 36 -2.63 5.32 -17.65
N THR A 37 -2.43 4.11 -17.12
CA THR A 37 -2.55 2.87 -17.89
C THR A 37 -3.97 2.69 -18.41
N LEU A 38 -4.98 2.90 -17.57
CA LEU A 38 -6.40 2.81 -17.94
C LEU A 38 -6.80 3.89 -18.95
N ALA A 39 -6.38 5.15 -18.73
CA ALA A 39 -6.64 6.24 -19.67
C ALA A 39 -6.01 6.00 -21.05
N THR A 40 -4.80 5.41 -21.08
CA THR A 40 -4.14 5.07 -22.36
C THR A 40 -4.83 3.88 -23.04
N ALA A 41 -5.30 2.89 -22.26
CA ALA A 41 -6.08 1.79 -22.80
C ALA A 41 -7.42 2.27 -23.39
N GLU A 42 -8.08 3.23 -22.74
CA GLU A 42 -9.31 3.84 -23.25
C GLU A 42 -9.08 4.60 -24.56
N LEU A 43 -8.01 5.41 -24.61
CA LEU A 43 -7.57 6.07 -25.85
C LEU A 43 -7.28 5.06 -26.97
N ALA A 44 -6.68 3.92 -26.64
CA ALA A 44 -6.42 2.84 -27.59
C ALA A 44 -7.72 2.20 -28.09
N ARG A 45 -8.73 2.03 -27.24
CA ARG A 45 -10.06 1.54 -27.64
C ARG A 45 -10.72 2.45 -28.65
N ASP A 46 -10.64 3.76 -28.43
CA ASP A 46 -11.19 4.76 -29.36
C ASP A 46 -10.47 4.75 -30.73
N LYS A 47 -9.14 4.69 -30.73
CA LYS A 47 -8.34 4.78 -31.98
C LYS A 47 -8.15 3.46 -32.73
N LYS A 48 -8.09 2.34 -32.00
CA LYS A 48 -7.72 1.00 -32.49
C LYS A 48 -8.48 -0.08 -31.70
N PRO A 49 -9.82 -0.15 -31.80
CA PRO A 49 -10.66 -1.01 -30.96
C PRO A 49 -10.28 -2.50 -31.02
N GLU A 50 -9.87 -3.00 -32.18
CA GLU A 50 -9.50 -4.40 -32.37
C GLU A 50 -8.24 -4.83 -31.60
N LEU A 51 -7.31 -3.90 -31.36
CA LEU A 51 -6.08 -4.14 -30.59
C LEU A 51 -6.31 -3.94 -29.08
N ALA A 52 -7.16 -2.99 -28.71
CA ALA A 52 -7.38 -2.65 -27.30
C ALA A 52 -8.31 -3.65 -26.59
N ASN A 53 -9.28 -4.24 -27.30
CA ASN A 53 -10.19 -5.26 -26.75
C ASN A 53 -9.50 -6.60 -26.44
N GLN A 54 -8.23 -6.77 -26.82
CA GLN A 54 -7.45 -7.99 -26.56
C GLN A 54 -6.83 -8.03 -25.16
N LEU A 55 -6.82 -6.91 -24.43
CA LEU A 55 -6.15 -6.82 -23.13
C LEU A 55 -7.15 -6.84 -21.99
N GLY A 56 -7.12 -7.94 -21.22
CA GLY A 56 -7.84 -8.07 -19.96
C GLY A 56 -7.14 -7.35 -18.80
N ALA A 57 -7.77 -7.42 -17.62
CA ALA A 57 -7.28 -6.76 -16.41
C ALA A 57 -5.85 -7.21 -16.03
N THR A 58 -5.52 -8.49 -16.20
CA THR A 58 -4.18 -9.03 -15.93
C THR A 58 -3.11 -8.42 -16.85
N GLN A 59 -3.37 -8.31 -18.16
CA GLN A 59 -2.40 -7.67 -19.07
C GLN A 59 -2.24 -6.18 -18.75
N LEU A 60 -3.33 -5.48 -18.45
CA LEU A 60 -3.26 -4.07 -18.02
C LEU A 60 -2.47 -3.92 -16.71
N SER A 61 -2.63 -4.85 -15.77
CA SER A 61 -1.85 -4.91 -14.54
C SER A 61 -0.35 -5.08 -14.81
N GLN A 62 0.03 -5.98 -15.73
CA GLN A 62 1.42 -6.18 -16.16
C GLN A 62 2.03 -4.93 -16.81
N LEU A 63 1.24 -4.18 -17.59
CA LEU A 63 1.66 -2.90 -18.18
C LEU A 63 1.84 -1.83 -17.11
N SER A 64 0.88 -1.69 -16.21
CA SER A 64 0.90 -0.74 -15.10
C SER A 64 2.15 -0.95 -14.22
N ARG A 65 2.49 -2.22 -13.93
CA ARG A 65 3.70 -2.61 -13.16
C ARG A 65 4.98 -1.96 -13.68
N LYS A 66 5.13 -1.82 -15.00
CA LYS A 66 6.35 -1.29 -15.63
C LYS A 66 6.56 0.21 -15.35
N GLY A 67 5.49 0.94 -15.03
CA GLY A 67 5.57 2.33 -14.58
C GLY A 67 5.83 2.42 -13.07
N SER A 68 5.04 1.69 -12.28
CA SER A 68 5.23 1.53 -10.84
C SER A 68 4.87 0.12 -10.41
N GLY A 69 5.73 -0.57 -9.67
CA GLY A 69 5.45 -1.95 -9.23
C GLY A 69 4.13 -2.07 -8.46
N SER A 70 3.83 -1.10 -7.58
CA SER A 70 2.61 -1.10 -6.77
C SER A 70 1.33 -0.84 -7.57
N SER A 71 1.40 -0.15 -8.72
CA SER A 71 0.21 0.24 -9.49
C SER A 71 -0.48 -0.94 -10.18
N CYS A 72 0.19 -2.10 -10.29
CA CYS A 72 -0.41 -3.30 -10.85
C CYS A 72 -1.58 -3.82 -9.99
N ARG A 73 -1.54 -3.62 -8.67
CA ARG A 73 -2.59 -4.02 -7.72
C ARG A 73 -3.79 -3.10 -7.76
N SER A 74 -3.60 -1.81 -8.07
CA SER A 74 -4.67 -0.81 -8.14
C SER A 74 -5.63 -0.98 -9.33
N LEU A 75 -5.44 -2.02 -10.15
CA LEU A 75 -6.36 -2.40 -11.23
C LEU A 75 -7.49 -3.33 -10.75
N PHE A 76 -7.42 -3.77 -9.49
CA PHE A 76 -8.39 -4.66 -8.85
C PHE A 76 -8.92 -4.02 -7.57
N SER A 77 -10.12 -4.41 -7.14
CA SER A 77 -10.78 -3.92 -5.93
C SER A 77 -10.90 -5.02 -4.86
N GLY A 78 -11.12 -4.62 -3.62
CA GLY A 78 -11.12 -5.55 -2.48
C GLY A 78 -9.69 -5.98 -2.15
N TRP A 79 -9.31 -7.20 -2.53
CA TRP A 79 -7.96 -7.71 -2.33
C TRP A 79 -7.29 -8.02 -3.67
N ALA A 80 -6.05 -7.58 -3.80
CA ALA A 80 -5.24 -7.82 -4.98
C ALA A 80 -3.95 -8.52 -4.58
N LEU A 81 -3.64 -9.63 -5.24
CA LEU A 81 -2.41 -10.37 -5.03
C LEU A 81 -1.51 -10.22 -6.24
N TRP A 82 -0.28 -9.72 -6.04
CA TRP A 82 0.73 -9.66 -7.08
C TRP A 82 1.63 -10.89 -7.01
N ARG A 83 1.61 -11.71 -8.07
CA ARG A 83 2.55 -12.82 -8.29
C ARG A 83 3.21 -12.71 -9.66
N GLY A 84 4.54 -12.81 -9.68
CA GLY A 84 5.31 -12.74 -10.92
C GLY A 84 5.16 -11.39 -11.62
N GLU A 85 4.52 -11.37 -12.78
CA GLU A 85 4.54 -10.19 -13.67
C GLU A 85 3.32 -9.27 -13.55
N GLY A 86 2.27 -9.67 -12.84
CA GLY A 86 1.06 -8.88 -12.67
C GLY A 86 0.27 -9.28 -11.43
N ALA A 87 -0.78 -8.53 -11.15
CA ALA A 87 -1.69 -8.84 -10.06
C ALA A 87 -2.98 -9.48 -10.56
N GLU A 88 -3.69 -10.10 -9.64
CA GLU A 88 -5.02 -10.65 -9.81
C GLU A 88 -5.90 -10.29 -8.61
N SER A 89 -7.21 -10.30 -8.82
CA SER A 89 -8.17 -10.19 -7.72
C SER A 89 -8.19 -11.49 -6.92
N VAL A 90 -8.27 -11.38 -5.60
CA VAL A 90 -8.45 -12.52 -4.69
C VAL A 90 -9.63 -12.23 -3.79
N GLU A 91 -10.48 -13.23 -3.55
CA GLU A 91 -11.62 -13.07 -2.65
C GLU A 91 -11.29 -13.61 -1.27
N PHE A 92 -11.54 -12.79 -0.25
CA PHE A 92 -11.49 -13.19 1.14
C PHE A 92 -12.82 -12.89 1.84
N PRO A 93 -13.18 -13.64 2.91
CA PRO A 93 -14.39 -13.38 3.68
C PRO A 93 -14.41 -12.02 4.40
N MET A 94 -13.24 -11.43 4.67
CA MET A 94 -13.10 -10.11 5.28
C MET A 94 -13.05 -9.06 4.17
N GLN A 95 -14.09 -8.24 4.05
CA GLN A 95 -14.23 -7.20 3.03
C GLN A 95 -14.67 -5.88 3.68
N ASN A 96 -14.74 -4.81 2.89
CA ASN A 96 -15.26 -3.50 3.31
C ASN A 96 -14.62 -2.95 4.59
N LEU A 97 -13.29 -3.04 4.69
CA LEU A 97 -12.56 -2.51 5.82
C LEU A 97 -12.68 -0.98 5.86
N ILE A 98 -12.78 -0.42 7.05
CA ILE A 98 -12.70 1.01 7.28
C ILE A 98 -11.21 1.37 7.35
N HIS A 99 -10.76 2.34 6.55
CA HIS A 99 -9.37 2.79 6.53
C HIS A 99 -9.23 4.18 7.14
N GLN A 100 -8.28 4.32 8.06
CA GLN A 100 -7.78 5.60 8.55
C GLN A 100 -6.28 5.70 8.31
N ALA A 101 -5.82 6.87 7.90
CA ALA A 101 -4.41 7.21 7.81
C ALA A 101 -4.08 8.27 8.87
N VAL A 102 -3.17 7.93 9.77
CA VAL A 102 -2.56 8.86 10.71
C VAL A 102 -1.41 9.56 9.98
N ILE A 103 -1.65 10.80 9.59
CA ILE A 103 -0.72 11.64 8.84
C ILE A 103 0.31 12.20 9.82
N VAL A 104 1.50 11.63 9.76
CA VAL A 104 2.61 12.06 10.59
C VAL A 104 3.42 13.06 9.78
N GLU A 105 3.39 14.32 10.21
CA GLU A 105 4.26 15.35 9.67
C GLU A 105 5.72 14.89 9.81
N SER A 106 6.27 14.52 8.67
CA SER A 106 7.69 14.35 8.45
C SER A 106 8.01 15.39 7.38
N GLY A 107 9.12 16.10 7.52
CA GLY A 107 9.60 16.99 6.47
C GLY A 107 9.75 16.25 5.13
N LYS A 108 10.25 16.94 4.10
CA LYS A 108 10.48 16.30 2.80
C LYS A 108 11.22 14.97 2.97
N LYS A 109 10.64 13.87 2.44
CA LYS A 109 11.27 12.54 2.48
C LYS A 109 12.71 12.63 1.99
N GLU A 110 13.66 12.31 2.86
CA GLU A 110 15.09 12.34 2.51
C GLU A 110 15.43 11.27 1.48
N VAL A 111 14.79 10.10 1.60
CA VAL A 111 14.98 8.95 0.71
C VAL A 111 13.66 8.63 0.02
N SER A 112 13.65 8.61 -1.31
CA SER A 112 12.48 8.19 -2.08
C SER A 112 12.22 6.69 -1.92
N SER A 113 10.97 6.22 -2.05
CA SER A 113 10.65 4.79 -1.92
C SER A 113 11.40 3.92 -2.93
N SER A 114 11.61 4.41 -4.16
CA SER A 114 12.40 3.70 -5.19
C SER A 114 13.86 3.52 -4.78
N GLU A 115 14.45 4.56 -4.17
CA GLU A 115 15.82 4.50 -3.65
C GLU A 115 15.88 3.60 -2.41
N ALA A 116 14.93 3.73 -1.47
CA ALA A 116 14.82 2.89 -0.30
C ALA A 116 14.79 1.40 -0.66
N HIS A 117 13.94 1.01 -1.61
CA HIS A 117 13.82 -0.39 -2.05
C HIS A 117 15.09 -0.93 -2.73
N ARG A 118 15.93 -0.08 -3.32
CA ARG A 118 17.26 -0.49 -3.80
C ARG A 118 18.22 -0.63 -2.64
N ARG A 119 18.23 0.35 -1.74
CA ARG A 119 19.17 0.43 -0.63
C ARG A 119 18.99 -0.68 0.39
N VAL A 120 17.77 -1.14 0.67
CA VAL A 120 17.52 -2.24 1.61
C VAL A 120 18.28 -3.53 1.27
N THR A 121 18.70 -3.73 0.02
CA THR A 121 19.52 -4.89 -0.38
C THR A 121 20.90 -4.93 0.29
N THR A 122 21.36 -3.80 0.82
CA THR A 122 22.61 -3.69 1.59
C THR A 122 22.45 -4.08 3.06
N SER A 123 21.21 -4.19 3.56
CA SER A 123 20.96 -4.58 4.95
C SER A 123 21.40 -6.03 5.20
N PRO A 124 22.05 -6.34 6.34
CA PRO A 124 22.35 -7.72 6.73
C PRO A 124 21.08 -8.55 6.93
N HIS A 125 19.92 -7.93 7.19
CA HIS A 125 18.63 -8.59 7.35
C HIS A 125 17.88 -8.78 6.02
N PHE A 126 18.41 -8.30 4.89
CA PHE A 126 17.81 -8.53 3.58
C PHE A 126 17.84 -10.02 3.19
N ALA A 127 18.88 -10.74 3.62
CA ALA A 127 18.92 -12.19 3.52
C ALA A 127 17.71 -12.81 4.24
N GLY A 128 16.99 -13.69 3.54
CA GLY A 128 15.77 -14.31 4.08
C GLY A 128 14.51 -13.45 3.97
N ARG A 129 14.59 -12.19 3.47
CA ARG A 129 13.42 -11.28 3.43
C ARG A 129 12.30 -11.83 2.54
N VAL A 130 12.65 -12.39 1.39
CA VAL A 130 11.67 -12.96 0.45
C VAL A 130 10.97 -14.15 1.10
N GLU A 131 11.71 -15.04 1.75
CA GLU A 131 11.19 -16.22 2.44
C GLU A 131 10.27 -15.84 3.61
N ARG A 132 10.63 -14.81 4.39
CA ARG A 132 9.78 -14.27 5.46
C ARG A 132 8.49 -13.69 4.89
N ALA A 133 8.56 -12.93 3.80
CA ALA A 133 7.37 -12.35 3.16
C ALA A 133 6.43 -13.44 2.59
N GLU A 134 6.97 -14.48 1.95
CA GLU A 134 6.18 -15.61 1.44
C GLU A 134 5.52 -16.42 2.57
N ALA A 135 6.24 -16.65 3.67
CA ALA A 135 5.68 -17.30 4.86
C ALA A 135 4.54 -16.47 5.47
N ARG A 136 4.74 -15.17 5.66
CA ARG A 136 3.70 -14.26 6.18
C ARG A 136 2.51 -14.15 5.22
N LEU A 137 2.73 -14.15 3.92
CA LEU A 137 1.63 -14.17 2.93
C LEU A 137 0.78 -15.43 3.09
N LYS A 138 1.41 -16.60 3.22
CA LYS A 138 0.70 -17.86 3.46
C LYS A 138 -0.13 -17.80 4.75
N ASP A 139 0.46 -17.31 5.83
CA ASP A 139 -0.20 -17.24 7.13
C ASP A 139 -1.33 -16.20 7.14
N LEU A 140 -1.12 -15.03 6.53
CA LEU A 140 -2.13 -13.98 6.38
C LEU A 140 -3.31 -14.47 5.53
N THR A 141 -3.04 -15.21 4.45
CA THR A 141 -4.06 -15.85 3.63
C THR A 141 -4.90 -16.83 4.47
N ALA A 142 -4.27 -17.60 5.35
CA ALA A 142 -4.98 -18.50 6.26
C ALA A 142 -5.83 -17.74 7.30
N ALA A 143 -5.29 -16.67 7.87
CA ALA A 143 -6.01 -15.81 8.82
C ALA A 143 -7.22 -15.12 8.19
N LEU A 144 -7.05 -14.57 6.98
CA LEU A 144 -8.12 -13.97 6.18
C LEU A 144 -9.28 -14.94 5.93
N ASN A 145 -8.96 -16.16 5.50
CA ASN A 145 -9.96 -17.22 5.27
C ASN A 145 -10.70 -17.66 6.53
N LYS A 146 -10.00 -17.71 7.67
CA LYS A 146 -10.57 -18.12 8.96
C LYS A 146 -11.24 -16.98 9.73
N ARG A 147 -11.23 -15.74 9.20
CA ARG A 147 -11.66 -14.52 9.91
C ARG A 147 -10.91 -14.31 11.24
N ASP A 148 -9.67 -14.75 11.29
CA ASP A 148 -8.80 -14.59 12.45
C ASP A 148 -8.15 -13.20 12.45
N TRP A 149 -8.88 -12.26 13.04
CA TRP A 149 -8.48 -10.84 13.05
C TRP A 149 -7.21 -10.59 13.86
N LYS A 150 -7.02 -11.31 14.98
CA LYS A 150 -5.85 -11.13 15.84
C LYS A 150 -4.58 -11.61 15.13
N SER A 151 -4.61 -12.81 14.54
CA SER A 151 -3.47 -13.31 13.76
C SER A 151 -3.14 -12.39 12.59
N GLY A 152 -4.15 -11.84 11.90
CA GLY A 152 -3.93 -10.88 10.83
C GLY A 152 -3.28 -9.57 11.29
N PHE A 153 -3.59 -9.09 12.51
CA PHE A 153 -2.92 -7.95 13.12
C PHE A 153 -1.45 -8.27 13.40
N GLU A 154 -1.16 -9.39 14.05
CA GLU A 154 0.21 -9.80 14.41
C GLU A 154 1.09 -9.96 13.17
N ILE A 155 0.55 -10.58 12.10
CA ILE A 155 1.29 -10.76 10.84
C ILE A 155 1.55 -9.43 10.14
N CYS A 156 0.54 -8.57 10.02
CA CYS A 156 0.71 -7.24 9.42
C CYS A 156 1.71 -6.39 10.23
N TRP A 157 1.64 -6.49 11.56
CA TRP A 157 2.54 -5.81 12.48
C TRP A 157 3.99 -6.21 12.25
N ASP A 158 4.27 -7.50 12.25
CA ASP A 158 5.61 -8.03 12.03
C ASP A 158 6.14 -7.71 10.62
N GLU A 159 5.27 -7.66 9.62
CA GLU A 159 5.65 -7.40 8.23
C GLU A 159 6.15 -5.97 8.01
N PHE A 160 5.43 -4.95 8.51
CA PHE A 160 5.91 -3.57 8.35
C PHE A 160 7.14 -3.30 9.23
N GLN A 161 7.23 -3.92 10.41
CA GLN A 161 8.40 -3.78 11.29
C GLN A 161 9.66 -4.38 10.65
N ASP A 162 9.56 -5.58 10.05
CA ASP A 162 10.66 -6.18 9.27
C ASP A 162 11.12 -5.25 8.14
N MET A 163 10.18 -4.69 7.38
CA MET A 163 10.50 -3.72 6.33
C MET A 163 11.23 -2.48 6.89
N HIS A 164 10.76 -1.90 7.98
CA HIS A 164 11.38 -0.71 8.57
C HIS A 164 12.77 -1.00 9.16
N GLN A 165 12.98 -2.19 9.72
CA GLN A 165 14.29 -2.64 10.17
C GLN A 165 15.29 -2.70 9.00
N LEU A 166 14.86 -3.07 7.79
CA LEU A 166 15.73 -3.04 6.61
C LEU A 166 16.22 -1.64 6.27
N PHE A 167 15.39 -0.60 6.45
CA PHE A 167 15.82 0.78 6.22
C PHE A 167 16.90 1.19 7.25
N GLU A 168 16.65 0.91 8.52
CA GLU A 168 17.51 1.27 9.64
C GLU A 168 18.86 0.53 9.64
N THR A 169 18.91 -0.64 8.99
CA THR A 169 20.12 -1.48 8.90
C THR A 169 20.74 -1.50 7.50
N SER A 170 20.22 -0.69 6.57
CA SER A 170 20.83 -0.51 5.25
C SER A 170 22.07 0.40 5.30
N GLU A 171 22.83 0.46 4.21
CA GLU A 171 23.98 1.34 4.05
C GLU A 171 23.79 2.29 2.85
N PRO A 172 23.75 3.63 3.06
CA PRO A 172 23.68 4.32 4.35
C PRO A 172 22.31 4.17 5.03
N ALA A 173 22.33 3.99 6.35
CA ALA A 173 21.14 3.80 7.17
C ALA A 173 20.26 5.05 7.21
N PHE A 174 18.95 4.83 7.31
CA PHE A 174 17.96 5.90 7.46
C PHE A 174 16.67 5.33 8.07
N ALA A 175 15.80 6.21 8.58
CA ALA A 175 14.52 5.80 9.15
C ALA A 175 13.38 6.65 8.59
N TYR A 176 12.26 6.01 8.27
CA TYR A 176 11.00 6.71 8.00
C TYR A 176 10.14 6.91 9.25
N MET A 177 10.24 6.00 10.22
CA MET A 177 9.53 6.13 11.50
C MET A 177 10.10 7.29 12.30
N THR A 178 9.25 8.26 12.61
CA THR A 178 9.59 9.37 13.52
C THR A 178 9.17 9.04 14.95
N ASP A 179 9.51 9.91 15.90
CA ASP A 179 9.02 9.81 17.27
C ASP A 179 7.49 9.81 17.34
N THR A 180 6.83 10.58 16.48
CA THR A 180 5.37 10.60 16.39
C THR A 180 4.83 9.28 15.86
N SER A 181 5.44 8.69 14.81
CA SER A 181 5.08 7.35 14.34
C SER A 181 5.18 6.33 15.48
N ARG A 182 6.28 6.35 16.24
CA ARG A 182 6.49 5.42 17.37
C ARG A 182 5.50 5.63 18.52
N LYS A 183 5.11 6.87 18.82
CA LYS A 183 4.06 7.18 19.81
C LYS A 183 2.70 6.63 19.39
N VAL A 184 2.32 6.82 18.12
CA VAL A 184 1.07 6.28 17.56
C VAL A 184 1.08 4.75 17.63
N LEU A 185 2.16 4.11 17.17
CA LEU A 185 2.31 2.65 17.22
C LEU A 185 2.22 2.11 18.65
N LYS A 186 2.90 2.76 19.60
CA LYS A 186 2.84 2.39 21.02
C LYS A 186 1.41 2.48 21.55
N HIS A 187 0.70 3.58 21.27
CA HIS A 187 -0.68 3.79 21.70
C HIS A 187 -1.62 2.71 21.16
N VAL A 188 -1.56 2.41 19.86
CA VAL A 188 -2.39 1.37 19.24
C VAL A 188 -2.04 -0.03 19.76
N HIS A 189 -0.77 -0.30 20.03
CA HIS A 189 -0.35 -1.56 20.63
C HIS A 189 -0.89 -1.70 22.07
N GLU A 190 -0.80 -0.66 22.89
CA GLU A 190 -1.38 -0.63 24.24
C GLU A 190 -2.91 -0.80 24.21
N TYR A 191 -3.59 -0.21 23.23
CA TYR A 191 -5.01 -0.42 22.99
C TYR A 191 -5.34 -1.90 22.74
N TRP A 192 -4.57 -2.57 21.87
CA TRP A 192 -4.71 -4.01 21.63
C TRP A 192 -4.51 -4.85 22.90
N GLN A 193 -3.49 -4.54 23.71
CA GLN A 193 -3.23 -5.27 24.95
C GLN A 193 -4.38 -5.13 25.95
N LYS A 194 -4.95 -3.92 26.05
CA LYS A 194 -6.06 -3.63 26.97
C LYS A 194 -7.36 -4.29 26.53
N ASN A 195 -7.71 -4.20 25.24
CA ASN A 195 -9.02 -4.59 24.73
C ASN A 195 -9.06 -6.00 24.14
N GLN A 196 -7.89 -6.62 23.93
CA GLN A 196 -7.75 -7.88 23.18
C GLN A 196 -8.36 -7.83 21.77
N ASP A 197 -8.52 -6.60 21.26
CA ASP A 197 -9.03 -6.28 19.93
C ASP A 197 -8.55 -4.87 19.54
N GLY A 198 -8.51 -4.59 18.23
CA GLY A 198 -8.04 -3.30 17.70
C GLY A 198 -8.00 -3.28 16.17
N PRO A 199 -7.45 -2.22 15.56
CA PRO A 199 -7.22 -2.18 14.11
C PRO A 199 -6.02 -3.04 13.69
N TRP A 200 -6.01 -3.51 12.45
CA TRP A 200 -4.76 -3.87 11.80
C TRP A 200 -3.94 -2.61 11.56
N VAL A 201 -2.62 -2.73 11.69
CA VAL A 201 -1.69 -1.60 11.58
C VAL A 201 -0.65 -1.93 10.53
N THR A 202 -0.34 -0.96 9.65
CA THR A 202 0.76 -1.08 8.70
C THR A 202 1.39 0.28 8.39
N MET A 203 2.60 0.24 7.85
CA MET A 203 3.35 1.40 7.36
C MET A 203 3.99 1.06 6.03
N ASP A 204 3.99 2.03 5.12
CA ASP A 204 4.76 1.98 3.87
C ASP A 204 6.16 2.60 4.06
N ALA A 205 6.90 2.82 2.98
CA ALA A 205 8.11 3.65 2.96
C ALA A 205 7.80 5.15 3.26
N GLY A 206 7.40 5.46 4.50
CA GLY A 206 7.02 6.77 5.00
C GLY A 206 6.66 6.77 6.49
N ALA A 207 6.39 7.94 7.05
CA ALA A 207 6.12 8.11 8.48
C ALA A 207 4.66 7.82 8.89
N ASN A 208 3.74 7.80 7.92
CA ASN A 208 2.32 7.63 8.16
C ASN A 208 2.00 6.22 8.66
N VAL A 209 1.02 6.14 9.56
CA VAL A 209 0.50 4.88 10.09
C VAL A 209 -0.89 4.64 9.53
N HIS A 210 -1.11 3.46 8.94
CA HIS A 210 -2.38 3.06 8.38
C HIS A 210 -3.10 2.12 9.34
N LEU A 211 -4.36 2.43 9.63
CA LEU A 211 -5.23 1.66 10.51
C LEU A 211 -6.39 1.10 9.68
N LEU A 212 -6.60 -0.21 9.75
CA LEU A 212 -7.70 -0.90 9.09
C LEU A 212 -8.60 -1.53 10.15
N TYR A 213 -9.90 -1.29 10.04
CA TYR A 213 -10.90 -1.80 10.97
C TYR A 213 -11.93 -2.64 10.22
N ARG A 214 -12.51 -3.62 10.91
CA ARG A 214 -13.73 -4.30 10.44
C ARG A 214 -14.93 -3.36 10.47
N GLU A 215 -15.96 -3.64 9.69
CA GLU A 215 -17.19 -2.83 9.69
C GLU A 215 -17.81 -2.69 11.09
N ASN A 216 -17.79 -3.76 11.89
CA ASN A 216 -18.31 -3.76 13.26
C ASN A 216 -17.42 -3.03 14.28
N GLN A 217 -16.25 -2.54 13.88
CA GLN A 217 -15.33 -1.73 14.69
C GLN A 217 -15.45 -0.23 14.40
N ARG A 218 -16.52 0.23 13.75
CA ARG A 218 -16.72 1.66 13.45
C ARG A 218 -16.63 2.56 14.69
N GLN A 219 -17.25 2.17 15.80
CA GLN A 219 -17.19 2.95 17.03
C GLN A 219 -15.75 3.03 17.56
N MET A 220 -15.03 1.91 17.55
CA MET A 220 -13.61 1.85 17.91
C MET A 220 -12.75 2.75 17.01
N ALA A 221 -13.06 2.83 15.71
CA ALA A 221 -12.35 3.70 14.78
C ALA A 221 -12.54 5.19 15.11
N GLU A 222 -13.74 5.60 15.54
CA GLU A 222 -13.99 6.99 15.97
C GLU A 222 -13.32 7.29 17.32
N GLU A 223 -13.33 6.35 18.26
CA GLU A 223 -12.66 6.47 19.56
C GLU A 223 -11.14 6.64 19.37
N LEU A 224 -10.50 5.72 18.64
CA LEU A 224 -9.06 5.80 18.37
C LEU A 224 -8.69 7.04 17.56
N LYS A 225 -9.52 7.47 16.62
CA LYS A 225 -9.32 8.72 15.89
C LYS A 225 -9.29 9.92 16.83
N SER A 226 -10.23 10.02 17.77
CA SER A 226 -10.27 11.09 18.77
C SER A 226 -9.02 11.08 19.65
N GLU A 227 -8.58 9.90 20.10
CA GLU A 227 -7.36 9.76 20.91
C GLU A 227 -6.09 10.16 20.15
N LEU A 228 -6.00 9.79 18.87
CA LEU A 228 -4.82 10.03 18.03
C LEU A 228 -4.73 11.46 17.48
N GLN A 229 -5.86 12.18 17.38
CA GLN A 229 -5.88 13.60 16.98
C GLN A 229 -5.06 14.51 17.90
N GLY A 230 -4.83 14.10 19.16
CA GLY A 230 -3.90 14.79 20.06
C GLY A 230 -2.41 14.63 19.70
N MET A 231 -2.08 13.70 18.80
CA MET A 231 -0.70 13.37 18.42
C MET A 231 -0.37 13.71 16.96
N ALA A 232 -1.32 13.51 16.05
CA ALA A 232 -1.16 13.68 14.62
C ALA A 232 -2.52 13.89 13.92
N GLN A 233 -2.52 14.44 12.71
CA GLN A 233 -3.74 14.53 11.91
C GLN A 233 -4.20 13.11 11.52
N VAL A 234 -5.49 12.81 11.68
CA VAL A 234 -6.09 11.54 11.25
C VAL A 234 -7.05 11.80 10.10
N MET A 235 -6.84 11.13 8.97
CA MET A 235 -7.69 11.18 7.79
C MET A 235 -8.46 9.88 7.63
N ASP A 236 -9.77 9.97 7.39
CA ASP A 236 -10.53 8.82 6.90
C ASP A 236 -10.30 8.69 5.39
N HIS A 237 -10.11 7.46 4.92
CA HIS A 237 -10.08 7.17 3.49
C HIS A 237 -11.36 6.41 3.16
N GLY A 238 -12.29 7.12 2.50
CA GLY A 238 -13.52 6.60 1.91
C GLY A 238 -13.46 6.66 0.40
#